data_AF-A0A7S3VSA0-F1
#
_entry.id   AF-A0A7S3VSA0-F1
#
_cell.length_a   1.000
_cell.length_b   1.000
_cell.length_c   1.000
_cell.angle_alpha   90.00
_cell.angle_beta   90.00
_cell.angle_gamma   90.00
#
_symmetry.space_group_name_H-M   'P 1'
#
loop_
_entity.id
_entity.type
_entity.pdbx_description
1 polymer ?
#
loop_
_entity_poly.entity_id
_entity_poly.type
_entity_poly.pdbx_seq_one_letter_code
_entity_poly.pdbx_strand_id
1 'polypeptide(L)'
;MQRKPVTDKERREGVGYAHGDTLYVVEQAPVSFIPFVLVVMAVVLGAVWCGRGEVWNAYVGAKAYVSQSIVGRASTALRLQGPLAVTAAAPAHVPTITKRKITLPDSKVFEIWDEPIPASCNAEQHTDYDGYAVQWGLGHFARSAAECCKLCQEFKPKPGVPHTCNTWVWCGDPSGTCWTPDIHTHHTGSCWLKYRETPKVNSKGDFPPEFRAEHKTAPLKVPQTSGVLKKPASPAAR
;
A
#
# COMPACT_ATOMS: atom_id res chain seq x y z
N MET A 1 37.13 -7.34 31.30
CA MET A 1 36.72 -5.97 30.91
C MET A 1 35.29 -5.74 31.35
N GLN A 2 35.08 -5.00 32.44
CA GLN A 2 33.73 -4.70 32.95
C GLN A 2 33.15 -3.49 32.18
N ARG A 3 31.94 -3.63 31.62
CA ARG A 3 31.24 -2.51 30.98
C ARG A 3 30.61 -1.64 32.07
N LYS A 4 30.88 -0.32 32.03
CA LYS A 4 30.22 0.65 32.92
C LYS A 4 28.72 0.74 32.59
N PRO A 5 27.85 0.94 33.59
CA PRO A 5 26.44 1.20 33.37
C PRO A 5 26.23 2.59 32.75
N VAL A 6 25.41 2.65 31.70
CA VAL A 6 24.98 3.88 31.02
C VAL A 6 24.07 4.67 31.95
N THR A 7 24.32 5.98 32.09
CA THR A 7 23.55 6.84 32.99
C THR A 7 22.24 7.31 32.34
N ASP A 8 21.22 7.58 33.15
CA ASP A 8 19.86 7.94 32.68
C ASP A 8 19.81 9.26 31.87
N LYS A 9 20.88 10.06 31.92
CA LYS A 9 21.05 11.26 31.08
C LYS A 9 21.37 10.90 29.62
N GLU A 10 22.16 9.86 29.38
CA GLU A 10 22.50 9.36 28.04
C GLU A 10 21.35 8.56 27.40
N ARG A 11 20.32 8.19 28.16
CA ARG A 11 19.11 7.52 27.65
C ARG A 11 18.04 8.50 27.17
N ARG A 12 18.03 9.75 27.68
CA ARG A 12 17.04 10.77 27.32
C ARG A 12 17.44 11.64 26.13
N GLU A 13 18.73 11.77 25.87
CA GLU A 13 19.26 12.43 24.68
C GLU A 13 19.68 11.32 23.71
N GLY A 14 18.75 10.92 22.83
CA GLY A 14 19.01 9.91 21.81
C GLY A 14 20.30 10.21 21.06
N VAL A 15 21.08 9.17 20.75
CA VAL A 15 22.36 9.25 20.04
C VAL A 15 22.21 10.09 18.77
N GLY A 16 22.52 11.38 18.90
CA GLY A 16 22.54 12.35 17.82
C GLY A 16 23.94 12.35 17.21
N TYR A 17 24.03 12.05 15.92
CA TYR A 17 25.21 12.40 15.16
C TYR A 17 25.22 13.92 14.99
N ALA A 18 26.19 14.56 15.62
CA ALA A 18 26.48 15.97 15.41
C ALA A 18 27.14 16.17 14.04
N HIS A 19 26.53 17.01 13.21
CA HIS A 19 27.23 17.66 12.10
C HIS A 19 26.62 19.05 11.88
N GLY A 20 27.43 20.09 12.10
CA GLY A 20 27.30 21.39 11.45
C GLY A 20 26.33 22.38 12.08
N ASP A 21 26.89 23.33 12.83
CA ASP A 21 26.25 24.56 13.28
C ASP A 21 25.76 25.42 12.10
N THR A 22 24.44 25.61 11.96
CA THR A 22 23.85 26.87 11.43
C THR A 22 22.40 26.99 11.92
N LEU A 23 22.19 27.84 12.93
CA LEU A 23 20.87 28.26 13.40
C LEU A 23 20.32 29.34 12.46
N TYR A 24 19.26 29.04 11.70
CA TYR A 24 18.42 30.07 11.11
C TYR A 24 17.23 30.34 12.05
N VAL A 25 17.25 31.52 12.69
CA VAL A 25 16.09 32.08 13.37
C VAL A 25 15.13 32.59 12.28
N VAL A 26 14.01 31.92 12.10
CA VAL A 26 12.91 32.45 11.27
C VAL A 26 11.96 33.20 12.20
N GLU A 27 12.10 34.51 12.19
CA GLU A 27 11.23 35.47 12.86
C GLU A 27 9.81 35.38 12.25
N GLN A 28 8.82 34.99 13.05
CA GLN A 28 7.43 34.93 12.61
C GLN A 28 6.82 36.34 12.63
N ALA A 29 6.56 36.89 11.45
CA ALA A 29 5.73 38.08 11.29
C ALA A 29 4.23 37.72 11.43
N PRO A 30 3.40 38.56 12.06
CA PRO A 30 1.98 38.31 12.25
C PRO A 30 1.21 38.47 10.94
N VAL A 31 0.56 37.40 10.48
CA VAL A 31 -0.31 37.45 9.29
C VAL A 31 -1.67 38.01 9.70
N SER A 32 -1.98 39.18 9.15
CA SER A 32 -3.22 39.92 9.37
C SER A 32 -4.44 39.11 8.90
N PHE A 33 -5.41 38.97 9.80
CA PHE A 33 -6.78 38.57 9.50
C PHE A 33 -7.49 39.62 8.62
N ILE A 34 -8.56 39.18 7.91
CA ILE A 34 -9.65 39.91 7.19
C ILE A 34 -9.63 39.74 5.64
N PRO A 35 -10.73 39.33 4.95
CA PRO A 35 -11.70 38.26 5.26
C PRO A 35 -12.04 37.39 4.01
N PHE A 36 -12.22 36.09 4.21
CA PHE A 36 -12.61 35.10 3.19
C PHE A 36 -14.09 35.20 2.72
N VAL A 37 -14.79 36.30 3.04
CA VAL A 37 -16.25 36.42 2.91
C VAL A 37 -16.70 36.91 1.52
N LEU A 38 -15.82 37.48 0.71
CA LEU A 38 -16.20 38.01 -0.62
C LEU A 38 -16.12 37.00 -1.77
N VAL A 39 -15.47 35.85 -1.60
CA VAL A 39 -15.33 34.84 -2.68
C VAL A 39 -16.52 33.86 -2.70
N VAL A 40 -17.20 33.65 -1.57
CA VAL A 40 -18.31 32.69 -1.47
C VAL A 40 -19.65 33.23 -2.00
N MET A 41 -19.84 34.56 -2.03
CA MET A 41 -21.10 35.16 -2.53
C MET A 41 -21.19 35.24 -4.06
N ALA A 42 -20.07 35.11 -4.80
CA ALA A 42 -20.08 35.15 -6.27
C ALA A 42 -20.52 33.83 -6.93
N VAL A 43 -20.43 32.70 -6.22
CA VAL A 43 -20.80 31.38 -6.78
C VAL A 43 -22.29 31.06 -6.55
N VAL A 44 -22.92 31.66 -5.53
CA VAL A 44 -24.32 31.37 -5.18
C VAL A 44 -25.31 32.21 -5.99
N LEU A 45 -24.92 33.38 -6.52
CA LEU A 45 -25.81 34.25 -7.32
C LEU A 45 -25.78 33.99 -8.83
N GLY A 46 -24.82 33.22 -9.35
CA GLY A 46 -24.74 32.86 -10.78
C GLY A 46 -25.68 31.70 -11.18
N ALA A 47 -26.19 30.92 -10.24
CA ALA A 47 -26.99 29.73 -10.51
C ALA A 47 -28.52 29.95 -10.44
N VAL A 48 -28.98 31.19 -10.20
CA VAL A 48 -30.41 31.49 -9.99
C VAL A 48 -31.06 32.21 -11.18
N TRP A 49 -30.29 32.60 -12.21
CA TRP A 49 -30.82 33.32 -13.38
C TRP A 49 -30.67 32.57 -14.71
N CYS A 50 -31.07 31.31 -14.73
CA CYS A 50 -31.57 30.69 -15.97
C CYS A 50 -32.63 29.65 -15.59
N GLY A 51 -33.77 30.14 -15.10
CA GLY A 51 -34.93 29.33 -14.85
C GLY A 51 -35.56 28.82 -16.15
N ARG A 52 -35.97 27.55 -16.09
CA ARG A 52 -37.28 27.02 -16.53
C ARG A 52 -37.73 27.21 -17.98
N GLY A 53 -37.96 26.06 -18.63
CA GLY A 53 -38.96 25.88 -19.69
C GLY A 53 -38.47 24.89 -20.76
N GLU A 54 -38.62 23.58 -20.58
CA GLU A 54 -39.79 22.77 -21.01
C GLU A 54 -39.71 22.25 -22.47
N VAL A 55 -39.89 20.91 -22.58
CA VAL A 55 -40.37 20.09 -23.71
C VAL A 55 -39.56 20.04 -25.01
N TRP A 56 -38.96 18.87 -25.31
CA TRP A 56 -39.46 18.02 -26.41
C TRP A 56 -38.81 16.62 -26.44
N ASN A 57 -39.66 15.61 -26.62
CA ASN A 57 -39.32 14.26 -27.06
C ASN A 57 -38.49 14.29 -28.35
N ALA A 58 -37.35 13.62 -28.38
CA ALA A 58 -36.84 13.01 -29.60
C ALA A 58 -35.71 12.03 -29.24
N TYR A 59 -35.57 10.97 -30.04
CA TYR A 59 -34.51 9.95 -30.02
C TYR A 59 -34.70 8.74 -29.09
N VAL A 60 -35.83 8.08 -29.27
CA VAL A 60 -35.81 6.61 -29.40
C VAL A 60 -35.77 6.30 -30.90
N GLY A 61 -34.67 5.75 -31.40
CA GLY A 61 -34.61 5.34 -32.80
C GLY A 61 -33.21 5.10 -33.37
N ALA A 62 -32.67 3.91 -33.12
CA ALA A 62 -31.71 3.29 -34.03
C ALA A 62 -31.68 1.76 -33.81
N LYS A 63 -32.79 1.09 -34.16
CA LYS A 63 -32.72 -0.32 -34.56
C LYS A 63 -32.21 -0.33 -36.00
N ALA A 64 -30.91 -0.56 -36.19
CA ALA A 64 -30.37 -0.85 -37.51
C ALA A 64 -30.65 -2.32 -37.85
N TYR A 65 -31.69 -2.50 -38.67
CA TYR A 65 -31.92 -3.67 -39.51
C TYR A 65 -30.69 -3.89 -40.40
N VAL A 66 -30.08 -5.09 -40.35
CA VAL A 66 -29.19 -5.56 -41.41
C VAL A 66 -29.95 -6.56 -42.26
N SER A 67 -30.22 -6.13 -43.48
CA SER A 67 -30.94 -6.85 -44.52
C SER A 67 -30.12 -8.04 -45.05
N GLN A 68 -30.81 -9.16 -45.25
CA GLN A 68 -30.32 -10.30 -46.00
C GLN A 68 -30.34 -9.99 -47.51
N SER A 69 -29.35 -10.51 -48.24
CA SER A 69 -29.44 -11.16 -49.56
C SER A 69 -28.29 -10.76 -50.49
N ILE A 70 -27.25 -11.61 -50.61
CA ILE A 70 -26.61 -11.87 -51.90
C ILE A 70 -26.26 -13.36 -51.97
N VAL A 71 -26.91 -14.04 -52.91
CA VAL A 71 -26.60 -15.38 -53.40
C VAL A 71 -25.44 -15.27 -54.40
N GLY A 72 -24.41 -16.12 -54.25
CA GLY A 72 -23.34 -16.23 -55.24
C GLY A 72 -22.49 -17.47 -54.99
N ARG A 73 -22.81 -18.56 -55.69
CA ARG A 73 -22.05 -19.82 -55.70
C ARG A 73 -20.67 -19.61 -56.35
N ALA A 74 -19.62 -20.10 -55.71
CA ALA A 74 -18.44 -20.64 -56.38
C ALA A 74 -17.83 -21.74 -55.52
N SER A 75 -18.08 -22.99 -55.93
CA SER A 75 -17.50 -24.18 -55.32
C SER A 75 -16.02 -24.25 -55.63
N THR A 76 -15.17 -24.22 -54.60
CA THR A 76 -13.83 -24.80 -54.67
C THR A 76 -13.64 -25.67 -53.44
N ALA A 77 -13.62 -26.98 -53.65
CA ALA A 77 -13.44 -27.97 -52.60
C ALA A 77 -12.00 -27.91 -52.07
N LEU A 78 -11.80 -27.23 -50.94
CA LEU A 78 -10.58 -27.33 -50.15
C LEU A 78 -10.79 -28.37 -49.06
N ARG A 79 -9.98 -29.44 -49.09
CA ARG A 79 -9.97 -30.53 -48.11
C ARG A 79 -9.82 -29.94 -46.69
N LEU A 80 -10.85 -30.08 -45.86
CA LEU A 80 -10.74 -29.88 -44.42
C LEU A 80 -9.87 -30.99 -43.84
N GLN A 81 -8.65 -30.63 -43.43
CA GLN A 81 -7.95 -31.35 -42.38
C GLN A 81 -8.74 -31.22 -41.08
N GLY A 82 -8.76 -32.30 -40.30
CA GLY A 82 -9.68 -32.55 -39.19
C GLY A 82 -9.74 -31.48 -38.10
N PRO A 83 -10.72 -31.61 -37.18
CA PRO A 83 -10.94 -30.63 -36.13
C PRO A 83 -9.70 -30.55 -35.23
N LEU A 84 -8.99 -29.42 -35.30
CA LEU A 84 -8.14 -28.98 -34.21
C LEU A 84 -9.04 -28.88 -32.98
N ALA A 85 -8.88 -29.83 -32.04
CA ALA A 85 -9.48 -29.73 -30.74
C ALA A 85 -8.98 -28.43 -30.10
N VAL A 86 -9.80 -27.39 -30.15
CA VAL A 86 -9.63 -26.21 -29.32
C VAL A 86 -9.83 -26.69 -27.89
N THR A 87 -8.75 -27.08 -27.22
CA THR A 87 -8.75 -27.19 -25.78
C THR A 87 -9.07 -25.80 -25.26
N ALA A 88 -10.34 -25.58 -24.90
CA ALA A 88 -10.75 -24.40 -24.17
C ALA A 88 -9.87 -24.32 -22.93
N ALA A 89 -8.95 -23.36 -22.91
CA ALA A 89 -8.19 -23.05 -21.71
C ALA A 89 -9.21 -22.77 -20.61
N ALA A 90 -9.13 -23.51 -19.50
CA ALA A 90 -9.96 -23.27 -18.35
C ALA A 90 -9.90 -21.77 -17.98
N PRO A 91 -11.02 -21.13 -17.61
CA PRO A 91 -11.00 -19.73 -17.23
C PRO A 91 -9.97 -19.56 -16.10
N ALA A 92 -8.99 -18.68 -16.34
CA ALA A 92 -8.03 -18.31 -15.32
C ALA A 92 -8.81 -17.95 -14.05
N HIS A 93 -8.52 -18.65 -12.96
CA HIS A 93 -9.18 -18.45 -11.68
C HIS A 93 -8.95 -16.99 -11.27
N VAL A 94 -9.98 -16.14 -11.40
CA VAL A 94 -9.87 -14.75 -10.97
C VAL A 94 -9.66 -14.79 -9.46
N PRO A 95 -8.52 -14.30 -8.96
CA PRO A 95 -8.29 -14.34 -7.54
C PRO A 95 -9.37 -13.54 -6.81
N THR A 96 -10.12 -14.24 -5.97
CA THR A 96 -11.21 -13.62 -5.22
C THR A 96 -10.62 -12.94 -3.99
N ILE A 97 -10.88 -11.64 -3.85
CA ILE A 97 -10.53 -10.88 -2.65
C ILE A 97 -11.51 -11.26 -1.54
N THR A 98 -11.00 -11.82 -0.44
CA THR A 98 -11.82 -12.03 0.77
C THR A 98 -11.63 -10.86 1.71
N LYS A 99 -12.73 -10.40 2.33
CA LYS A 99 -12.71 -9.26 3.26
C LYS A 99 -13.16 -9.71 4.63
N ARG A 100 -12.43 -9.28 5.65
CA ARG A 100 -12.74 -9.61 7.06
C ARG A 100 -12.60 -8.36 7.91
N LYS A 101 -13.62 -8.10 8.74
CA LYS A 101 -13.63 -6.98 9.67
C LYS A 101 -13.09 -7.44 11.02
N ILE A 102 -12.26 -6.62 11.61
CA ILE A 102 -11.74 -6.78 12.97
C ILE A 102 -12.00 -5.51 13.76
N THR A 103 -12.06 -5.65 15.08
CA THR A 103 -12.17 -4.50 15.99
C THR A 103 -10.78 -4.21 16.56
N LEU A 104 -10.29 -3.00 16.34
CA LEU A 104 -9.05 -2.50 16.91
C LEU A 104 -9.24 -2.18 18.40
N PRO A 105 -8.16 -2.07 19.20
CA PRO A 105 -8.24 -1.80 20.63
C PRO A 105 -9.00 -0.53 21.01
N ASP A 106 -9.05 0.47 20.12
CA ASP A 106 -9.79 1.73 20.29
C ASP A 106 -11.26 1.65 19.80
N SER A 107 -11.78 0.44 19.63
CA SER A 107 -13.13 0.14 19.12
C SER A 107 -13.37 0.57 17.67
N LYS A 108 -12.34 0.97 16.92
CA LYS A 108 -12.47 1.20 15.48
C LYS A 108 -12.55 -0.13 14.74
N VAL A 109 -13.36 -0.17 13.67
CA VAL A 109 -13.43 -1.33 12.79
C VAL A 109 -12.40 -1.19 11.67
N PHE A 110 -11.53 -2.18 11.52
CA PHE A 110 -10.58 -2.27 10.41
C PHE A 110 -10.96 -3.44 9.49
N GLU A 111 -10.88 -3.22 8.18
CA GLU A 111 -11.19 -4.24 7.17
C GLU A 111 -9.87 -4.73 6.55
N ILE A 112 -9.56 -6.01 6.78
CA ILE A 112 -8.40 -6.69 6.18
C ILE A 112 -8.86 -7.36 4.89
N TRP A 113 -8.03 -7.23 3.85
CA TRP A 113 -8.24 -7.85 2.55
C TRP A 113 -7.24 -8.99 2.35
N ASP A 114 -7.77 -10.19 2.18
CA ASP A 114 -7.01 -11.37 1.78
C ASP A 114 -7.04 -11.44 0.25
N GLU A 115 -6.11 -10.72 -0.37
CA GLU A 115 -5.90 -10.70 -1.82
C GLU A 115 -4.52 -11.29 -2.16
N PRO A 116 -4.32 -11.87 -3.36
CA PRO A 116 -3.04 -12.43 -3.73
C PRO A 116 -1.97 -11.37 -3.83
N ILE A 117 -0.82 -11.67 -3.23
CA ILE A 117 0.33 -10.79 -3.25
C ILE A 117 1.08 -11.01 -4.58
N PRO A 118 1.38 -9.94 -5.35
CA PRO A 118 2.15 -10.07 -6.59
C PRO A 118 3.51 -10.74 -6.38
N ALA A 119 3.95 -11.58 -7.32
CA ALA A 119 5.25 -12.25 -7.24
C ALA A 119 6.44 -11.26 -7.17
N SER A 120 6.29 -10.05 -7.71
CA SER A 120 7.30 -8.98 -7.61
C SER A 120 7.56 -8.52 -6.17
N CYS A 121 6.67 -8.85 -5.23
CA CYS A 121 6.77 -8.47 -3.84
C CYS A 121 7.64 -9.40 -2.99
N ASN A 122 7.98 -10.60 -3.51
CA ASN A 122 8.69 -11.67 -2.78
C ASN A 122 8.21 -11.82 -1.33
N ALA A 123 6.90 -12.03 -1.17
CA ALA A 123 6.27 -12.04 0.13
C ALA A 123 6.62 -13.30 0.93
N GLU A 124 6.93 -13.10 2.20
CA GLU A 124 7.21 -14.12 3.19
C GLU A 124 6.34 -13.86 4.42
N GLN A 125 5.57 -14.88 4.81
CA GLN A 125 4.81 -14.85 6.05
C GLN A 125 5.75 -15.00 7.26
N HIS A 126 5.28 -14.53 8.41
CA HIS A 126 6.01 -14.58 9.67
C HIS A 126 7.45 -14.08 9.54
N THR A 127 7.63 -12.95 8.87
CA THR A 127 8.94 -12.38 8.60
C THR A 127 8.88 -10.87 8.80
N ASP A 128 9.85 -10.32 9.53
CA ASP A 128 10.11 -8.88 9.62
C ASP A 128 11.49 -8.61 9.05
N TYR A 129 11.55 -7.78 8.01
CA TYR A 129 12.80 -7.32 7.42
C TYR A 129 13.28 -6.04 8.10
N ASP A 130 14.57 -6.00 8.43
CA ASP A 130 15.26 -4.82 8.96
C ASP A 130 15.57 -3.81 7.84
N GLY A 131 15.67 -2.53 8.17
CA GLY A 131 15.97 -1.46 7.22
C GLY A 131 15.57 -0.06 7.70
N TYR A 132 16.04 0.96 6.98
CA TYR A 132 15.68 2.35 7.24
C TYR A 132 14.21 2.57 6.87
N ALA A 133 13.37 2.98 7.82
CA ALA A 133 11.96 3.27 7.55
C ALA A 133 11.82 4.57 6.74
N VAL A 134 11.52 4.46 5.45
CA VAL A 134 11.21 5.59 4.58
C VAL A 134 9.76 6.07 4.77
N GLN A 135 8.89 5.18 5.28
CA GLN A 135 7.58 5.49 5.83
C GLN A 135 7.31 4.57 7.03
N TRP A 136 7.08 5.16 8.20
CA TRP A 136 6.79 4.42 9.42
C TRP A 136 5.38 3.84 9.40
N GLY A 137 5.20 2.61 9.91
CA GLY A 137 3.90 1.96 10.07
C GLY A 137 3.01 2.58 11.16
N LEU A 138 3.57 3.46 12.00
CA LEU A 138 2.80 4.33 12.90
C LEU A 138 2.07 5.39 12.07
N GLY A 139 0.77 5.21 11.89
CA GLY A 139 -0.06 6.12 11.10
C GLY A 139 -0.06 5.86 9.59
N HIS A 140 0.65 4.82 9.12
CA HIS A 140 0.60 4.38 7.73
C HIS A 140 0.01 2.96 7.67
N PHE A 141 -1.20 2.87 7.13
CA PHE A 141 -1.99 1.65 7.13
C PHE A 141 -2.30 1.18 5.70
N ALA A 142 -2.28 -0.13 5.51
CA ALA A 142 -2.74 -0.81 4.31
C ALA A 142 -3.72 -1.93 4.71
N ARG A 143 -4.76 -2.16 3.91
CA ARG A 143 -5.79 -3.18 4.13
C ARG A 143 -5.26 -4.60 3.90
N SER A 144 -4.18 -4.75 3.13
CA SER A 144 -3.56 -6.04 2.85
C SER A 144 -2.04 -5.95 2.75
N ALA A 145 -1.39 -7.12 2.79
CA ALA A 145 0.01 -7.26 2.42
C ALA A 145 0.29 -6.84 0.96
N ALA A 146 -0.62 -7.15 0.05
CA ALA A 146 -0.47 -6.77 -1.36
C ALA A 146 -0.53 -5.26 -1.57
N GLU A 147 -1.44 -4.57 -0.86
CA GLU A 147 -1.53 -3.11 -0.87
C GLU A 147 -0.27 -2.49 -0.26
N CYS A 148 0.24 -3.01 0.86
CA CYS A 148 1.49 -2.53 1.44
C CYS A 148 2.68 -2.67 0.47
N CYS A 149 2.77 -3.79 -0.25
CA CYS A 149 3.76 -3.95 -1.32
C CYS A 149 3.57 -2.94 -2.44
N LYS A 150 2.34 -2.72 -2.90
CA LYS A 150 2.04 -1.72 -3.94
C LYS A 150 2.46 -0.31 -3.50
N LEU A 151 2.16 0.07 -2.26
CA LEU A 151 2.59 1.34 -1.67
C LEU A 151 4.12 1.48 -1.66
N CYS A 152 4.85 0.38 -1.42
CA CYS A 152 6.31 0.36 -1.55
C CYS A 152 6.77 0.59 -3.00
N GLN A 153 6.15 -0.10 -3.97
CA GLN A 153 6.49 0.04 -5.39
C GLN A 153 6.26 1.46 -5.92
N GLU A 154 5.21 2.11 -5.43
CA GLU A 154 4.80 3.45 -5.84
C GLU A 154 5.45 4.56 -4.98
N PHE A 155 6.25 4.19 -3.97
CA PHE A 155 6.83 5.15 -3.04
C PHE A 155 7.83 6.09 -3.71
N LYS A 156 7.49 7.39 -3.67
CA LYS A 156 8.37 8.48 -4.10
C LYS A 156 8.91 9.21 -2.86
N PRO A 157 10.24 9.28 -2.67
CA PRO A 157 10.82 9.96 -1.53
C PRO A 157 10.40 11.43 -1.48
N LYS A 158 10.04 11.90 -0.28
CA LYS A 158 9.83 13.33 -0.01
C LYS A 158 11.18 14.03 0.20
N PRO A 159 11.27 15.36 0.06
CA PRO A 159 12.46 16.10 0.46
C PRO A 159 12.91 15.71 1.88
N GLY A 160 14.20 15.38 2.04
CA GLY A 160 14.76 14.88 3.30
C GLY A 160 14.70 13.36 3.51
N VAL A 161 14.06 12.59 2.63
CA VAL A 161 14.12 11.12 2.64
C VAL A 161 15.08 10.64 1.54
N PRO A 162 16.23 10.03 1.89
CA PRO A 162 17.30 9.77 0.92
C PRO A 162 17.05 8.58 -0.01
N HIS A 163 16.05 7.73 0.28
CA HIS A 163 15.88 6.46 -0.40
C HIS A 163 14.43 6.18 -0.81
N THR A 164 14.26 5.50 -1.94
CA THR A 164 12.98 4.87 -2.29
C THR A 164 12.77 3.58 -1.49
N CYS A 165 11.54 3.08 -1.45
CA CYS A 165 11.24 1.82 -0.80
C CYS A 165 11.74 0.65 -1.63
N ASN A 166 12.33 -0.36 -0.98
CA ASN A 166 12.63 -1.64 -1.61
C ASN A 166 12.26 -2.85 -0.74
N THR A 167 11.79 -2.60 0.48
CA THR A 167 11.44 -3.62 1.46
C THR A 167 10.16 -3.15 2.15
N TRP A 168 9.18 -4.02 2.31
CA TRP A 168 7.90 -3.68 2.93
C TRP A 168 7.56 -4.69 4.02
N VAL A 169 6.88 -4.22 5.07
CA VAL A 169 6.44 -5.04 6.19
C VAL A 169 5.00 -4.66 6.50
N TRP A 170 4.11 -5.64 6.55
CA TRP A 170 2.69 -5.43 6.83
C TRP A 170 2.24 -6.36 7.96
N CYS A 171 1.39 -5.85 8.84
CA CYS A 171 0.84 -6.64 9.93
C CYS A 171 -0.63 -6.97 9.74
N GLY A 172 -0.93 -8.26 9.59
CA GLY A 172 -2.28 -8.79 9.40
C GLY A 172 -2.90 -9.44 10.63
N ASP A 173 -2.33 -9.21 11.82
CA ASP A 173 -2.72 -9.91 13.04
C ASP A 173 -4.23 -9.72 13.34
N PRO A 174 -5.01 -10.80 13.49
CA PRO A 174 -6.44 -10.71 13.73
C PRO A 174 -6.83 -10.05 15.07
N SER A 175 -5.91 -9.95 16.03
CA SER A 175 -6.18 -9.44 17.38
C SER A 175 -6.38 -7.92 17.45
N GLY A 176 -6.13 -7.19 16.37
CA GLY A 176 -6.18 -5.72 16.33
C GLY A 176 -4.88 -5.04 16.76
N THR A 177 -3.93 -5.79 17.33
CA THR A 177 -2.62 -5.29 17.75
C THR A 177 -1.53 -6.02 17.00
N CYS A 178 -0.50 -5.29 16.58
CA CYS A 178 0.69 -5.86 15.99
C CYS A 178 1.85 -5.80 16.96
N TRP A 179 2.37 -6.96 17.35
CA TRP A 179 3.51 -7.01 18.25
C TRP A 179 4.83 -6.73 17.52
N THR A 180 5.62 -5.81 18.05
CA THR A 180 7.01 -5.54 17.67
C THR A 180 7.84 -5.39 18.95
N PRO A 181 9.17 -5.60 18.91
CA PRO A 181 10.04 -5.45 20.08
C PRO A 181 10.37 -3.97 20.44
N ASP A 182 9.59 -3.00 19.95
CA ASP A 182 9.80 -1.57 20.22
C ASP A 182 8.84 -1.03 21.29
N ILE A 183 8.97 0.25 21.64
CA ILE A 183 8.20 0.89 22.71
C ILE A 183 6.81 1.37 22.26
N HIS A 184 6.48 1.25 20.98
CA HIS A 184 5.24 1.75 20.41
C HIS A 184 4.22 0.64 20.24
N THR A 185 2.95 1.02 20.35
CA THR A 185 1.84 0.13 20.04
C THR A 185 1.51 0.25 18.57
N HIS A 186 1.67 -0.85 17.84
CA HIS A 186 1.27 -0.94 16.43
C HIS A 186 -0.05 -1.68 16.33
N HIS A 187 -0.79 -1.40 15.27
CA HIS A 187 -2.11 -1.98 15.05
C HIS A 187 -2.12 -2.83 13.80
N THR A 188 -3.13 -3.68 13.68
CA THR A 188 -3.38 -4.39 12.44
C THR A 188 -3.55 -3.42 11.28
N GLY A 189 -2.97 -3.76 10.15
CA GLY A 189 -2.88 -2.89 8.98
C GLY A 189 -1.63 -2.02 8.94
N SER A 190 -0.85 -1.90 10.03
CA SER A 190 0.39 -1.13 10.02
C SER A 190 1.31 -1.62 8.89
N CYS A 191 1.74 -0.68 8.06
CA CYS A 191 2.54 -0.91 6.85
C CYS A 191 3.82 -0.07 6.92
N TRP A 192 4.96 -0.72 7.08
CA TRP A 192 6.27 -0.07 7.03
C TRP A 192 6.84 -0.18 5.63
N LEU A 193 7.23 0.97 5.08
CA LEU A 193 8.02 1.04 3.87
C LEU A 193 9.46 1.29 4.29
N LYS A 194 10.35 0.39 3.90
CA LYS A 194 11.75 0.37 4.32
C LYS A 194 12.69 0.37 3.10
N TYR A 195 13.89 0.85 3.34
CA TYR A 195 15.02 0.75 2.43
C TYR A 195 16.16 0.00 3.09
N ARG A 196 16.76 -0.92 2.32
CA ARG A 196 18.05 -1.50 2.66
C ARG A 196 18.81 -1.97 1.43
N GLU A 197 20.10 -1.66 1.33
CA GLU A 197 20.93 -2.09 0.20
C GLU A 197 20.97 -3.62 0.03
N THR A 198 21.17 -4.32 1.15
CA THR A 198 21.14 -5.78 1.22
C THR A 198 20.04 -6.22 2.18
N PRO A 199 19.02 -6.97 1.73
CA PRO A 199 17.95 -7.46 2.60
C PRO A 199 18.51 -8.20 3.82
N LYS A 200 17.97 -7.89 4.99
CA LYS A 200 18.31 -8.58 6.24
C LYS A 200 17.04 -8.86 7.01
N VAL A 201 16.85 -10.11 7.36
CA VAL A 201 15.76 -10.52 8.25
C VAL A 201 16.10 -10.07 9.67
N ASN A 202 15.16 -9.37 10.32
CA ASN A 202 15.21 -9.03 11.73
C ASN A 202 14.70 -10.21 12.57
N SER A 203 13.54 -10.75 12.20
CA SER A 203 12.90 -11.89 12.87
C SER A 203 12.13 -12.71 11.86
N LYS A 204 12.12 -14.05 12.03
CA LYS A 204 11.39 -14.96 11.14
C LYS A 204 10.92 -16.21 11.87
N GLY A 205 9.71 -16.65 11.54
CA GLY A 205 9.10 -17.85 12.09
C GLY A 205 8.74 -17.69 13.56
N ASP A 206 9.11 -18.69 14.35
CA ASP A 206 8.89 -18.70 15.80
C ASP A 206 9.91 -17.80 16.50
N PHE A 207 9.45 -17.02 17.49
CA PHE A 207 10.36 -16.33 18.39
C PHE A 207 11.02 -17.35 19.34
N PRO A 208 12.36 -17.31 19.51
CA PRO A 208 13.06 -18.24 20.39
C PRO A 208 12.54 -18.18 21.84
N PRO A 209 12.50 -19.30 22.58
CA PRO A 209 12.02 -19.31 23.97
C PRO A 209 12.73 -18.30 24.88
N GLU A 210 14.05 -18.16 24.74
CA GLU A 210 14.87 -17.18 25.47
C GLU A 210 14.45 -15.74 25.16
N PHE A 211 14.18 -15.44 23.88
CA PHE A 211 13.69 -14.13 23.47
C PHE A 211 12.33 -13.84 24.10
N ARG A 212 11.41 -14.82 24.10
CA ARG A 212 10.09 -14.67 24.71
C ARG A 212 10.13 -14.60 26.25
N ALA A 213 11.17 -15.15 26.88
CA ALA A 213 11.38 -15.01 28.32
C ALA A 213 11.74 -13.57 28.70
N GLU A 214 12.53 -12.88 27.87
CA GLU A 214 12.86 -11.46 28.01
C GLU A 214 11.69 -10.56 27.56
N HIS A 215 11.03 -10.93 26.45
CA HIS A 215 9.92 -10.23 25.84
C HIS A 215 8.60 -10.95 26.12
N LYS A 216 8.08 -10.82 27.35
CA LYS A 216 6.92 -11.59 27.84
C LYS A 216 5.62 -11.42 27.03
N THR A 217 5.49 -10.32 26.30
CA THR A 217 4.33 -10.04 25.44
C THR A 217 4.50 -10.57 24.02
N ALA A 218 5.67 -11.11 23.66
CA ALA A 218 5.94 -11.63 22.34
C ALA A 218 5.05 -12.84 22.02
N PRO A 219 4.35 -12.83 20.86
CA PRO A 219 3.59 -13.98 20.40
C PRO A 219 4.52 -15.17 20.11
N LEU A 220 3.95 -16.33 19.78
CA LEU A 220 4.75 -17.49 19.39
C LEU A 220 5.51 -17.25 18.08
N LYS A 221 4.86 -16.59 17.11
CA LYS A 221 5.38 -16.31 15.77
C LYS A 221 5.39 -14.83 15.47
N VAL A 222 6.33 -14.42 14.62
CA VAL A 222 6.36 -13.08 14.01
C VAL A 222 5.00 -12.81 13.34
N PRO A 223 4.25 -11.76 13.73
CA PRO A 223 2.92 -11.50 13.16
C PRO A 223 2.96 -10.85 11.77
N GLN A 224 4.11 -10.35 11.34
CA GLN A 224 4.26 -9.62 10.08
C GLN A 224 4.36 -10.56 8.86
N THR A 225 3.80 -10.09 7.75
CA THR A 225 4.12 -10.54 6.39
C THR A 225 4.95 -9.45 5.74
N SER A 226 6.07 -9.80 5.14
CA SER A 226 6.99 -8.82 4.57
C SER A 226 7.60 -9.33 3.28
N GLY A 227 8.28 -8.44 2.55
CA GLY A 227 8.94 -8.83 1.33
C GLY A 227 9.90 -7.78 0.80
N VAL A 228 10.72 -8.20 -0.13
CA VAL A 228 11.69 -7.36 -0.84
C VAL A 228 11.19 -7.19 -2.27
N LEU A 229 11.15 -5.97 -2.77
CA LEU A 229 10.77 -5.74 -4.15
C LEU A 229 11.82 -6.32 -5.10
N LYS A 230 11.36 -7.09 -6.09
CA LYS A 230 12.21 -7.47 -7.22
C LYS A 230 12.55 -6.19 -7.96
N LYS A 231 13.84 -5.85 -8.07
CA LYS A 231 14.27 -4.78 -8.99
C LYS A 231 13.70 -5.12 -10.38
N PRO A 232 13.06 -4.18 -11.08
CA PRO A 232 12.70 -4.43 -12.47
C PRO A 232 13.98 -4.82 -13.21
N ALA A 233 13.89 -5.83 -14.09
CA ALA A 233 15.01 -6.17 -14.94
C ALA A 233 15.44 -4.89 -15.66
N SER A 234 16.70 -4.50 -15.48
CA SER A 234 17.25 -3.33 -16.17
C SER A 234 16.92 -3.51 -17.67
N PRO A 235 16.38 -2.50 -18.37
CA PRO A 235 16.16 -2.62 -19.80
C PRO A 235 17.49 -3.05 -20.42
N ALA A 236 17.49 -4.18 -21.13
CA ALA A 236 18.66 -4.60 -21.88
C ALA A 236 19.07 -3.42 -22.76
N ALA A 237 20.30 -2.93 -22.58
CA ALA A 237 20.85 -1.90 -23.45
C ALA A 237 20.71 -2.39 -24.89
N ARG A 238 19.93 -1.65 -25.69
CA ARG A 238 19.83 -1.87 -27.14
C ARG A 238 20.92 -1.08 -27.83
#